data_AF-Q3M5J7-F1
#
_entry.id   AF-Q3M5J7-F1
#
_cell.length_a   1.000
_cell.length_b   1.000
_cell.length_c   1.000
_cell.angle_alpha   90.00
_cell.angle_beta   90.00
_cell.angle_gamma   90.00
#
_symmetry.space_group_name_H-M   'P 1'
#
loop_
_entity.id
_entity.type
_entity.pdbx_description
1 polymer ?
#
loop_
_entity_poly.entity_id
_entity_poly.type
_entity_poly.pdbx_seq_one_letter_code
_entity_poly.pdbx_strand_id
1 'polypeptide(L)'
;MFKILWNCGLVVPALFNVLFILSSGAMAEAPPQAIAPETLNLSESKSGIEETSSNSVTQAESNQIANVEVIGAPDYLLSQTENLFSQEDITDEENPIEQVTSVSQLSDIQPTDWAFQALQSLVERYGAIAGYTDGTFKGDRALTRYEFAAGLNTALDRFNQIIANSTADLVRQEDLDTIKKLREEFSTELAALRGRLDTVDAKLETIEKQQFSTTVKLTGRAQIVIGSLFAGNNVITGRPAPRVVTQQGSVSLRLNASFTGKDSLGITLGGGNIQSLGQTRAGLLGTFDGRTADNSSITRPPNDISVSGVRYRFPFGSNTQVNIYALSDGANELGFTVPINPYFESSLATGSNGISRFSRRALVYQYGDAGGGIAVLHRLNQQFQLGVAYSAPNANNPGPNTGFFTGRYLALGQILYTSPQRNFRAALTYVNTYSPPNAQGLSGTNFGPAAGSNLVNSTVAGTGTVANLYGVQAFYQFSPKFAMNGWVSYGAHRYLGRGDGRAMDWAVGMSFPDLGKKGSLGGLFVGMAPTLISLGKNVNLGAGLGQADKDLSLHIEGFYQYKINDKIDITPGFIWVTAPDSNANNPDSVYAWIRTTYRF
;
A
#
# COMPACT_ATOMS: atom_id res chain seq x y z
N MET A 1 12.95 23.80 41.81
CA MET A 1 11.99 22.67 41.80
C MET A 1 10.76 23.00 40.93
N PHE A 2 10.95 23.54 39.72
CA PHE A 2 9.86 24.01 38.83
C PHE A 2 10.17 23.81 37.33
N LYS A 3 11.05 22.84 37.01
CA LYS A 3 11.39 22.47 35.62
C LYS A 3 11.25 20.96 35.33
N ILE A 4 10.82 20.16 36.29
CA ILE A 4 10.64 18.71 36.14
C ILE A 4 9.17 18.31 35.93
N LEU A 5 8.21 19.22 36.17
CA LEU A 5 6.78 18.97 35.95
C LEU A 5 6.25 19.34 34.55
N TRP A 6 7.06 19.99 33.70
CA TRP A 6 6.62 20.38 32.34
C TRP A 6 6.89 19.30 31.28
N ASN A 7 7.82 18.38 31.53
CA ASN A 7 8.20 17.35 30.54
C ASN A 7 7.43 16.01 30.66
N CYS A 8 6.53 15.87 31.64
CA CYS A 8 5.62 14.71 31.70
C CYS A 8 4.30 14.93 30.94
N GLY A 9 4.01 16.16 30.47
CA GLY A 9 2.77 16.49 29.74
C GLY A 9 2.81 16.27 28.21
N LEU A 10 3.93 15.81 27.65
CA LEU A 10 4.14 15.70 26.20
C LEU A 10 4.17 14.25 25.66
N VAL A 11 3.96 13.24 26.52
CA VAL A 11 4.02 11.82 26.11
C VAL A 11 2.68 11.08 26.26
N VAL A 12 1.62 11.71 26.77
CA VAL A 12 0.28 11.09 26.83
C VAL A 12 -0.82 12.06 26.41
N PRO A 13 -1.10 12.16 25.09
CA PRO A 13 -2.49 12.21 24.65
C PRO A 13 -2.77 11.40 23.37
N ALA A 14 -2.04 10.31 23.12
CA ALA A 14 -2.29 9.42 21.98
C ALA A 14 -3.18 8.20 22.30
N LEU A 15 -3.41 7.89 23.58
CA LEU A 15 -4.19 6.70 23.99
C LEU A 15 -5.54 7.02 24.67
N PHE A 16 -5.82 8.27 25.05
CA PHE A 16 -7.04 8.63 25.78
C PHE A 16 -8.19 9.17 24.91
N ASN A 17 -7.98 9.44 23.61
CA ASN A 17 -9.03 9.92 22.71
C ASN A 17 -9.67 8.83 21.82
N VAL A 18 -9.12 7.61 21.81
CA VAL A 18 -9.72 6.48 21.07
C VAL A 18 -10.87 5.84 21.87
N LEU A 19 -10.92 6.02 23.19
CA LEU A 19 -11.93 5.39 24.06
C LEU A 19 -13.27 6.16 24.16
N PHE A 20 -13.34 7.40 23.66
CA PHE A 20 -14.58 8.20 23.69
C PHE A 20 -15.43 8.14 22.41
N ILE A 21 -15.04 7.31 21.43
CA ILE A 21 -15.82 7.09 20.20
C ILE A 21 -16.80 5.89 20.33
N LEU A 22 -16.83 5.19 21.46
CA LEU A 22 -17.67 3.99 21.66
C LEU A 22 -18.82 4.14 22.69
N SER A 23 -19.14 5.33 23.18
CA SER A 23 -20.26 5.49 24.13
C SER A 23 -21.07 6.78 23.92
N SER A 24 -22.05 6.74 23.02
CA SER A 24 -23.27 7.56 23.11
C SER A 24 -24.37 6.97 22.23
N GLY A 25 -24.89 5.82 22.66
CA GLY A 25 -26.14 5.24 22.16
C GLY A 25 -27.13 5.12 23.31
N ALA A 26 -27.70 6.24 23.75
CA ALA A 26 -28.84 6.24 24.65
C ALA A 26 -29.88 7.21 24.10
N MET A 27 -30.82 6.70 23.30
CA MET A 27 -32.12 7.32 23.09
C MET A 27 -33.21 6.25 23.10
N ALA A 28 -34.32 6.64 23.72
CA ALA A 28 -35.42 5.86 24.26
C ALA A 28 -36.09 4.85 23.32
N GLU A 29 -36.43 3.72 23.93
CA GLU A 29 -37.18 2.58 23.41
C GLU A 29 -38.69 2.90 23.36
N ALA A 30 -39.35 2.58 22.24
CA ALA A 30 -40.81 2.52 22.11
C ALA A 30 -41.21 1.05 21.82
N PRO A 31 -42.36 0.56 22.32
CA PRO A 31 -42.56 -0.86 22.62
C PRO A 31 -42.84 -1.73 21.39
N PRO A 32 -42.51 -3.03 21.43
CA PRO A 32 -42.62 -3.93 20.29
C PRO A 32 -44.04 -4.44 20.05
N GLN A 33 -44.45 -4.50 18.78
CA GLN A 33 -45.62 -5.27 18.34
C GLN A 33 -45.26 -6.75 18.20
N ALA A 34 -46.13 -7.60 18.73
CA ALA A 34 -45.99 -9.05 18.77
C ALA A 34 -46.15 -9.71 17.40
N ILE A 35 -45.27 -10.66 17.07
CA ILE A 35 -45.46 -11.65 16.01
C ILE A 35 -45.11 -13.03 16.60
N ALA A 36 -46.02 -13.98 16.40
CA ALA A 36 -46.01 -15.33 16.97
C ALA A 36 -44.89 -16.23 16.39
N PRO A 37 -44.44 -17.27 17.12
CA PRO A 37 -43.35 -18.13 16.69
C PRO A 37 -43.83 -19.23 15.73
N GLU A 38 -43.16 -19.36 14.59
CA GLU A 38 -43.32 -20.47 13.66
C GLU A 38 -42.22 -21.53 13.94
N THR A 39 -42.68 -22.78 14.04
CA THR A 39 -41.93 -23.96 14.47
C THR A 39 -40.94 -24.46 13.41
N LEU A 40 -39.68 -24.65 13.80
CA LEU A 40 -38.64 -25.34 13.02
C LEU A 40 -38.83 -26.86 13.12
N ASN A 41 -39.10 -27.51 11.98
CA ASN A 41 -39.02 -28.96 11.82
C ASN A 41 -37.65 -29.34 11.24
N LEU A 42 -36.90 -30.14 11.99
CA LEU A 42 -35.67 -30.82 11.58
C LEU A 42 -36.03 -32.23 11.10
N SER A 43 -35.77 -32.53 9.83
CA SER A 43 -35.73 -33.91 9.34
C SER A 43 -34.39 -34.22 8.70
N GLU A 44 -33.96 -35.44 9.02
CA GLU A 44 -32.67 -36.07 8.81
C GLU A 44 -32.29 -36.23 7.33
N SER A 45 -30.98 -36.20 7.05
CA SER A 45 -30.41 -36.95 5.93
C SER A 45 -29.06 -37.55 6.35
N LYS A 46 -28.99 -38.87 6.22
CA LYS A 46 -27.92 -39.78 6.64
C LYS A 46 -26.83 -39.90 5.58
N SER A 47 -25.59 -39.90 6.07
CA SER A 47 -24.42 -40.71 5.73
C SER A 47 -24.14 -41.11 4.27
N GLY A 48 -22.94 -40.74 3.82
CA GLY A 48 -22.15 -41.45 2.82
C GLY A 48 -20.69 -41.02 2.94
N ILE A 49 -19.88 -41.79 3.66
CA ILE A 49 -18.42 -41.66 3.78
C ILE A 49 -17.81 -42.76 2.92
N GLU A 50 -16.96 -42.40 1.97
CA GLU A 50 -15.99 -43.32 1.36
C GLU A 50 -14.58 -42.77 1.63
N GLU A 51 -13.79 -43.63 2.28
CA GLU A 51 -12.34 -43.50 2.44
C GLU A 51 -11.65 -43.78 1.09
N THR A 52 -10.56 -43.05 0.79
CA THR A 52 -9.47 -43.69 0.04
C THR A 52 -8.13 -43.09 0.42
N SER A 53 -7.21 -44.01 0.62
CA SER A 53 -5.93 -43.91 1.28
C SER A 53 -4.78 -43.58 0.33
N SER A 54 -3.71 -43.15 0.99
CA SER A 54 -2.34 -42.87 0.58
C SER A 54 -1.63 -43.89 -0.33
N ASN A 55 -0.62 -43.34 -1.04
CA ASN A 55 0.60 -43.91 -1.65
C ASN A 55 0.60 -43.75 -3.17
N SER A 56 1.60 -43.15 -3.82
CA SER A 56 3.02 -43.50 -3.73
C SER A 56 3.88 -42.46 -4.47
N VAL A 57 5.08 -42.24 -3.94
CA VAL A 57 6.15 -41.43 -4.51
C VAL A 57 6.85 -42.24 -5.61
N THR A 58 6.99 -41.67 -6.81
CA THR A 58 7.79 -42.23 -7.90
C THR A 58 9.16 -41.58 -7.91
N GLN A 59 10.19 -42.44 -7.94
CA GLN A 59 11.61 -42.09 -8.09
C GLN A 59 11.87 -41.42 -9.44
N ALA A 60 12.76 -40.42 -9.45
CA ALA A 60 13.36 -39.87 -10.66
C ALA A 60 14.87 -40.12 -10.64
N GLU A 61 15.36 -40.53 -11.80
CA GLU A 61 16.67 -41.11 -12.07
C GLU A 61 17.81 -40.09 -12.09
N SER A 62 19.00 -40.62 -11.80
CA SER A 62 20.32 -40.07 -12.01
C SER A 62 20.55 -39.60 -13.44
N ASN A 63 21.15 -38.41 -13.63
CA ASN A 63 22.08 -38.19 -14.75
C ASN A 63 23.01 -36.97 -14.54
N GLN A 64 24.30 -37.31 -14.60
CA GLN A 64 25.43 -36.60 -15.23
C GLN A 64 25.88 -35.21 -14.74
N ILE A 65 27.06 -35.23 -14.12
CA ILE A 65 27.94 -34.12 -13.78
C ILE A 65 28.59 -33.62 -15.08
N ALA A 66 28.37 -32.35 -15.42
CA ALA A 66 29.17 -31.62 -16.40
C ALA A 66 30.17 -30.74 -15.66
N ASN A 67 31.44 -30.83 -16.06
CA ASN A 67 32.55 -30.01 -15.59
C ASN A 67 32.24 -28.51 -15.78
N VAL A 68 32.46 -27.70 -14.73
CA VAL A 68 32.52 -26.25 -14.84
C VAL A 68 33.96 -25.81 -14.56
N GLU A 69 34.55 -25.24 -15.60
CA GLU A 69 35.83 -24.52 -15.64
C GLU A 69 35.79 -23.31 -14.68
N VAL A 70 36.80 -23.20 -13.81
CA VAL A 70 37.02 -22.00 -12.99
C VAL A 70 37.75 -20.97 -13.87
N ILE A 71 37.02 -19.96 -14.30
CA ILE A 71 37.58 -18.77 -14.98
C ILE A 71 38.23 -17.88 -13.92
N GLY A 72 39.52 -17.59 -14.10
CA GLY A 72 40.34 -16.78 -13.21
C GLY A 72 39.87 -15.33 -13.07
N ALA A 73 40.03 -14.79 -11.86
CA ALA A 73 39.81 -13.38 -11.57
C ALA A 73 40.94 -12.52 -12.20
N PRO A 74 40.63 -11.31 -12.69
CA PRO A 74 41.56 -10.49 -13.48
C PRO A 74 42.71 -9.84 -12.70
N ASP A 75 43.83 -9.74 -13.40
CA ASP A 75 45.22 -9.40 -13.02
C ASP A 75 45.49 -7.97 -12.50
N TYR A 76 44.49 -7.23 -12.00
CA TYR A 76 44.67 -5.82 -11.61
C TYR A 76 44.83 -5.58 -10.10
N LEU A 77 44.81 -6.62 -9.26
CA LEU A 77 44.97 -6.52 -7.80
C LEU A 77 46.37 -6.90 -7.29
N LEU A 78 47.30 -7.26 -8.16
CA LEU A 78 48.66 -7.71 -7.80
C LEU A 78 49.77 -6.64 -7.96
N SER A 79 49.46 -5.44 -8.46
CA SER A 79 50.48 -4.41 -8.76
C SER A 79 50.57 -3.24 -7.78
N GLN A 80 49.83 -3.24 -6.67
CA GLN A 80 49.93 -2.22 -5.61
C GLN A 80 50.58 -2.69 -4.31
N THR A 81 50.94 -3.97 -4.19
CA THR A 81 51.61 -4.53 -3.00
C THR A 81 53.14 -4.57 -3.10
N GLU A 82 53.73 -4.26 -4.26
CA GLU A 82 55.19 -4.30 -4.46
C GLU A 82 55.93 -2.97 -4.20
N ASN A 83 55.23 -1.88 -3.81
CA ASN A 83 55.85 -0.55 -3.62
C ASN A 83 55.69 0.04 -2.20
N LEU A 84 55.48 -0.77 -1.17
CA LEU A 84 55.35 -0.28 0.21
C LEU A 84 56.27 -0.96 1.25
N PHE A 85 57.24 -1.76 0.82
CA PHE A 85 58.31 -2.25 1.68
C PHE A 85 59.66 -2.06 0.99
N SER A 86 60.19 -0.85 1.05
CA SER A 86 61.59 -0.54 0.75
C SER A 86 62.00 0.64 1.62
N GLN A 87 63.12 0.46 2.32
CA GLN A 87 63.75 1.37 3.29
C GLN A 87 63.11 1.49 4.67
N GLU A 88 63.58 0.67 5.60
CA GLU A 88 64.11 1.22 6.85
C GLU A 88 65.41 0.49 7.22
N ASP A 89 66.40 1.29 7.59
CA ASP A 89 67.81 0.95 7.73
C ASP A 89 68.09 -0.04 8.87
N ILE A 90 69.03 -0.95 8.60
CA ILE A 90 69.61 -1.87 9.57
C ILE A 90 70.65 -1.09 10.36
N THR A 91 70.39 -0.86 11.65
CA THR A 91 71.41 -0.51 12.65
C THR A 91 71.58 -1.68 13.60
N ASP A 92 72.77 -2.27 13.58
CA ASP A 92 73.22 -3.29 14.54
C ASP A 92 73.25 -2.69 15.96
N GLU A 93 72.30 -3.11 16.80
CA GLU A 93 72.45 -3.08 18.26
C GLU A 93 72.16 -4.49 18.81
N GLU A 94 73.19 -5.10 19.40
CA GLU A 94 73.05 -6.23 20.32
C GLU A 94 72.12 -5.83 21.47
N ASN A 95 70.99 -6.52 21.64
CA ASN A 95 70.22 -6.53 22.88
C ASN A 95 69.30 -7.76 22.96
N PRO A 96 68.89 -8.15 24.18
CA PRO A 96 69.03 -9.50 24.70
C PRO A 96 67.81 -10.38 24.42
N ILE A 97 67.97 -11.69 24.66
CA ILE A 97 66.91 -12.70 24.78
C ILE A 97 65.64 -12.06 25.36
N GLU A 98 64.57 -11.97 24.56
CA GLU A 98 63.26 -11.49 25.01
C GLU A 98 62.82 -12.31 26.22
N GLN A 99 62.79 -11.62 27.36
CA GLN A 99 62.35 -12.17 28.62
C GLN A 99 60.84 -12.37 28.56
N VAL A 100 60.40 -13.63 28.51
CA VAL A 100 58.98 -13.99 28.56
C VAL A 100 58.37 -13.37 29.82
N THR A 101 57.45 -12.43 29.63
CA THR A 101 56.66 -11.82 30.70
C THR A 101 55.87 -12.93 31.39
N SER A 102 56.18 -13.26 32.65
CA SER A 102 55.35 -14.19 33.42
C SER A 102 53.94 -13.61 33.53
N VAL A 103 52.91 -14.46 33.55
CA VAL A 103 51.51 -14.01 33.66
C VAL A 103 51.27 -13.17 34.91
N SER A 104 52.14 -13.29 35.92
CA SER A 104 52.19 -12.43 37.11
C SER A 104 52.55 -10.95 36.84
N GLN A 105 53.01 -10.62 35.64
CA GLN A 105 53.41 -9.27 35.22
C GLN A 105 52.34 -8.56 34.36
N LEU A 106 51.26 -9.25 34.00
CA LEU A 106 50.13 -8.66 33.28
C LEU A 106 49.26 -7.87 34.27
N SER A 107 49.11 -6.57 34.03
CA SER A 107 48.43 -5.66 34.97
C SER A 107 46.92 -5.85 35.07
N ASP A 108 46.32 -6.51 34.06
CA ASP A 108 44.88 -6.71 33.92
C ASP A 108 44.41 -8.13 34.27
N ILE A 109 45.30 -8.99 34.80
CA ILE A 109 44.95 -10.35 35.22
C ILE A 109 45.40 -10.61 36.65
N GLN A 110 44.45 -10.94 37.52
CA GLN A 110 44.70 -11.28 38.91
C GLN A 110 44.87 -12.80 39.09
N PRO A 111 45.64 -13.27 40.10
CA PRO A 111 45.79 -14.70 40.40
C PRO A 111 44.47 -15.44 40.71
N THR A 112 43.41 -14.70 41.03
CA THR A 112 42.06 -15.22 41.27
C THR A 112 41.21 -15.36 40.01
N ASP A 113 41.65 -14.82 38.87
CA ASP A 113 40.87 -14.83 37.64
C ASP A 113 40.88 -16.22 37.01
N TRP A 114 39.72 -16.64 36.49
CA TRP A 114 39.56 -17.95 35.86
C TRP A 114 40.53 -18.17 34.67
N ALA A 115 40.89 -17.07 33.99
CA ALA A 115 41.80 -17.08 32.85
C ALA A 115 43.28 -17.16 33.24
N PHE A 116 43.63 -16.88 34.50
CA PHE A 116 45.01 -16.84 34.98
C PHE A 116 45.70 -18.19 34.78
N GLN A 117 45.08 -19.30 35.17
CA GLN A 117 45.67 -20.65 35.00
C GLN A 117 45.82 -21.08 33.53
N ALA A 118 44.86 -20.70 32.69
CA ALA A 118 44.89 -21.00 31.26
C ALA A 118 46.01 -20.22 30.56
N LEU A 119 46.15 -18.94 30.88
CA LEU A 119 47.20 -18.08 30.36
C LEU A 119 48.56 -18.45 30.91
N GLN A 120 48.65 -18.80 32.20
CA GLN A 120 49.88 -19.29 32.81
C GLN A 120 50.42 -20.52 32.06
N SER A 121 49.53 -21.44 31.71
CA SER A 121 49.89 -22.61 30.90
C SER A 121 50.36 -22.23 29.49
N LEU A 122 49.71 -21.27 28.84
CA LEU A 122 50.06 -20.84 27.47
C LEU A 122 51.36 -20.02 27.39
N VAL A 123 51.59 -19.12 28.35
CA VAL A 123 52.73 -18.21 28.38
C VAL A 123 53.96 -18.90 28.97
N GLU A 124 53.82 -19.57 30.12
CA GLU A 124 54.98 -20.14 30.83
C GLU A 124 55.41 -21.51 30.28
N ARG A 125 54.47 -22.33 29.77
CA ARG A 125 54.79 -23.67 29.25
C ARG A 125 55.12 -23.68 27.76
N TYR A 126 54.45 -22.84 26.97
CA TYR A 126 54.58 -22.84 25.51
C TYR A 126 55.15 -21.53 24.94
N GLY A 127 55.28 -20.46 25.75
CA GLY A 127 55.84 -19.17 25.30
C GLY A 127 55.06 -18.53 24.14
N ALA A 128 53.80 -18.91 23.95
CA ALA A 128 53.07 -18.67 22.70
C ALA A 128 52.40 -17.29 22.63
N ILE A 129 52.17 -16.64 23.78
CA ILE A 129 51.46 -15.37 23.87
C ILE A 129 52.13 -14.52 24.95
N ALA A 130 52.66 -13.35 24.61
CA ALA A 130 53.39 -12.47 25.54
C ALA A 130 52.50 -11.35 26.15
N GLY A 131 51.22 -11.29 25.77
CA GLY A 131 50.37 -10.12 25.98
C GLY A 131 50.67 -9.01 24.97
N TYR A 132 50.01 -7.87 25.13
CA TYR A 132 50.32 -6.65 24.37
C TYR A 132 51.58 -5.99 24.95
N THR A 133 52.27 -5.19 24.14
CA THR A 133 53.50 -4.46 24.52
C THR A 133 53.31 -3.48 25.70
N ASP A 134 52.07 -3.16 26.06
CA ASP A 134 51.70 -2.34 27.21
C ASP A 134 51.53 -3.16 28.52
N GLY A 135 51.87 -4.45 28.51
CA GLY A 135 51.80 -5.32 29.69
C GLY A 135 50.37 -5.71 30.09
N THR A 136 49.45 -5.75 29.12
CA THR A 136 48.05 -6.17 29.30
C THR A 136 47.68 -7.32 28.37
N PHE A 137 46.59 -8.04 28.67
CA PHE A 137 46.00 -9.07 27.81
C PHE A 137 44.71 -8.59 27.11
N LYS A 138 44.05 -7.54 27.64
CA LYS A 138 42.81 -6.93 27.12
C LYS A 138 41.69 -7.95 26.89
N GLY A 139 41.47 -8.83 27.86
CA GLY A 139 40.47 -9.91 27.80
C GLY A 139 39.00 -9.44 27.90
N ASP A 140 38.77 -8.16 28.19
CA ASP A 140 37.46 -7.54 28.38
C ASP A 140 36.85 -6.95 27.09
N ARG A 141 37.59 -6.95 25.97
CA ARG A 141 37.13 -6.46 24.67
C ARG A 141 37.12 -7.53 23.58
N ALA A 142 36.30 -7.32 22.56
CA ALA A 142 36.32 -8.14 21.35
C ALA A 142 37.61 -7.91 20.55
N LEU A 143 38.19 -9.02 20.09
CA LEU A 143 39.39 -9.08 19.27
C LEU A 143 39.04 -8.91 17.78
N THR A 144 39.86 -8.18 17.03
CA THR A 144 39.71 -8.10 15.55
C THR A 144 40.25 -9.36 14.87
N ARG A 145 39.76 -9.65 13.65
CA ARG A 145 40.25 -10.79 12.85
C ARG A 145 41.77 -10.74 12.61
N TYR A 146 42.35 -9.55 12.50
CA TYR A 146 43.78 -9.35 12.30
C TYR A 146 44.59 -9.60 13.56
N GLU A 147 44.13 -9.12 14.71
CA GLU A 147 44.80 -9.37 16.00
C GLU A 147 44.78 -10.87 16.35
N PHE A 148 43.68 -11.58 16.02
CA PHE A 148 43.62 -13.04 16.16
C PHE A 148 44.62 -13.76 15.26
N ALA A 149 44.68 -13.37 13.99
CA ALA A 149 45.59 -13.99 13.02
C ALA A 149 47.06 -13.78 13.40
N ALA A 150 47.42 -12.59 13.88
CA ALA A 150 48.77 -12.28 14.35
C ALA A 150 49.16 -13.13 15.57
N GLY A 151 48.29 -13.19 16.60
CA GLY A 151 48.54 -14.01 17.79
C GLY A 151 48.64 -15.51 17.48
N LEU A 152 47.81 -16.00 16.56
CA LEU A 152 47.86 -17.39 16.11
C LEU A 152 49.16 -17.69 15.34
N ASN A 153 49.61 -16.78 14.47
CA ASN A 153 50.85 -16.97 13.72
C ASN A 153 52.07 -17.05 14.65
N THR A 154 52.17 -16.14 15.62
CA THR A 154 53.25 -16.15 16.63
C THR A 154 53.23 -17.44 17.46
N ALA A 155 52.05 -17.91 17.87
CA ALA A 155 51.92 -19.16 18.59
C ALA A 155 52.40 -20.36 17.74
N LEU A 156 52.02 -20.40 16.46
CA LEU A 156 52.44 -21.46 15.52
C LEU A 156 53.95 -21.43 15.27
N ASP A 157 54.56 -20.26 15.13
CA ASP A 157 56.02 -20.11 14.98
C ASP A 157 56.76 -20.61 16.22
N ARG A 158 56.24 -20.33 17.42
CA ARG A 158 56.81 -20.83 18.66
C ARG A 158 56.65 -22.35 18.81
N PHE A 159 55.51 -22.90 18.41
CA PHE A 159 55.32 -24.34 18.35
C PHE A 159 56.30 -24.99 17.37
N ASN A 160 56.52 -24.41 16.19
CA ASN A 160 57.50 -24.92 15.23
C ASN A 160 58.93 -24.89 15.80
N GLN A 161 59.30 -23.85 16.55
CA GLN A 161 60.59 -23.78 17.26
C GLN A 161 60.71 -24.81 18.39
N ILE A 162 59.65 -25.01 19.19
CA ILE A 162 59.64 -26.05 20.24
C ILE A 162 59.75 -27.43 19.59
N ILE A 163 59.03 -27.69 18.50
CA ILE A 163 59.11 -28.95 17.76
C ILE A 163 60.53 -29.17 17.23
N ALA A 164 61.16 -28.15 16.64
CA ALA A 164 62.54 -28.21 16.14
C ALA A 164 63.59 -28.43 17.26
N ASN A 165 63.35 -27.90 18.47
CA ASN A 165 64.24 -28.06 19.63
C ASN A 165 63.94 -29.32 20.47
N SER A 166 62.72 -29.84 20.40
CA SER A 166 62.27 -31.06 21.11
C SER A 166 62.60 -32.36 20.35
N THR A 167 63.16 -32.27 19.15
CA THR A 167 63.70 -33.41 18.38
C THR A 167 64.95 -34.08 19.01
N ALA A 168 65.29 -33.75 20.26
CA ALA A 168 66.30 -34.45 21.05
C ALA A 168 65.74 -35.45 22.07
N ASP A 169 64.42 -35.49 22.34
CA ASP A 169 63.83 -36.49 23.24
C ASP A 169 62.47 -37.01 22.73
N LEU A 170 62.56 -38.12 21.98
CA LEU A 170 61.57 -39.17 21.76
C LEU A 170 60.11 -38.74 21.55
N VAL A 171 59.70 -38.63 20.29
CA VAL A 171 58.34 -38.96 19.86
C VAL A 171 58.04 -40.39 20.32
N ARG A 172 57.27 -40.55 21.40
CA ARG A 172 56.76 -41.87 21.79
C ARG A 172 55.63 -42.22 20.83
N GLN A 173 55.59 -43.48 20.41
CA GLN A 173 54.58 -44.01 19.49
C GLN A 173 53.14 -43.78 20.00
N GLU A 174 52.98 -43.67 21.32
CA GLU A 174 51.77 -43.32 22.06
C GLU A 174 51.23 -41.92 21.72
N ASP A 175 52.10 -40.92 21.50
CA ASP A 175 51.71 -39.54 21.18
C ASP A 175 51.22 -39.44 19.73
N LEU A 176 51.85 -40.18 18.81
CA LEU A 176 51.40 -40.30 17.43
C LEU A 176 50.03 -40.96 17.32
N ASP A 177 49.76 -41.95 18.16
CA ASP A 177 48.45 -42.60 18.20
C ASP A 177 47.40 -41.71 18.84
N THR A 178 47.76 -40.90 19.86
CA THR A 178 46.88 -39.91 20.46
C THR A 178 46.50 -38.79 19.48
N ILE A 179 47.47 -38.28 18.71
CA ILE A 179 47.23 -37.27 17.67
C ILE A 179 46.41 -37.84 16.51
N LYS A 180 46.64 -39.09 16.08
CA LYS A 180 45.79 -39.75 15.08
C LYS A 180 44.34 -39.88 15.57
N LYS A 181 44.15 -40.25 16.84
CA LYS A 181 42.84 -40.40 17.47
C LYS A 181 42.12 -39.07 17.63
N LEU A 182 42.82 -38.03 18.09
CA LEU A 182 42.31 -36.65 18.10
C LEU A 182 41.98 -36.17 16.68
N ARG A 183 42.80 -36.47 15.67
CA ARG A 183 42.51 -36.12 14.27
C ARG A 183 41.25 -36.85 13.75
N GLU A 184 41.06 -38.12 14.11
CA GLU A 184 39.83 -38.87 13.77
C GLU A 184 38.59 -38.28 14.46
N GLU A 185 38.70 -38.00 15.75
CA GLU A 185 37.64 -37.38 16.56
C GLU A 185 37.30 -35.97 16.06
N PHE A 186 38.30 -35.11 15.83
CA PHE A 186 38.11 -33.77 15.28
C PHE A 186 37.66 -33.76 13.81
N SER A 187 38.06 -34.75 12.99
CA SER A 187 37.58 -34.85 11.61
C SER A 187 36.08 -35.12 11.55
N THR A 188 35.59 -35.93 12.49
CA THR A 188 34.17 -36.24 12.64
C THR A 188 33.40 -35.01 13.10
N GLU A 189 33.93 -34.29 14.08
CA GLU A 189 33.32 -33.04 14.59
C GLU A 189 33.36 -31.91 13.55
N LEU A 190 34.43 -31.78 12.76
CA LEU A 190 34.53 -30.79 11.68
C LEU A 190 33.58 -31.11 10.53
N ALA A 191 33.40 -32.39 10.19
CA ALA A 191 32.40 -32.81 9.22
C ALA A 191 30.98 -32.52 9.72
N ALA A 192 30.70 -32.75 11.01
CA ALA A 192 29.43 -32.40 11.64
C ALA A 192 29.20 -30.88 11.67
N LEU A 193 30.23 -30.08 11.95
CA LEU A 193 30.16 -28.62 11.92
C LEU A 193 29.90 -28.10 10.50
N ARG A 194 30.58 -28.65 9.50
CA ARG A 194 30.34 -28.32 8.08
C ARG A 194 28.91 -28.68 7.67
N GLY A 195 28.42 -29.86 8.06
CA GLY A 195 27.03 -30.24 7.81
C GLY A 195 26.02 -29.31 8.51
N ARG A 196 26.34 -28.80 9.71
CA ARG A 196 25.53 -27.78 10.40
C ARG A 196 25.59 -26.45 9.66
N LEU A 197 26.75 -26.06 9.13
CA LEU A 197 26.95 -24.82 8.38
C LEU A 197 26.19 -24.87 7.05
N ASP A 198 26.29 -25.98 6.31
CA ASP A 198 25.52 -26.25 5.09
C ASP A 198 24.00 -26.26 5.37
N THR A 199 23.58 -26.82 6.52
CA THR A 199 22.17 -26.79 6.96
C THR A 199 21.72 -25.37 7.30
N VAL A 200 22.59 -24.56 7.91
CA VAL A 200 22.30 -23.16 8.24
C VAL A 200 22.22 -22.33 6.97
N ASP A 201 23.10 -22.54 5.99
CA ASP A 201 23.06 -21.87 4.69
C ASP A 201 21.82 -22.27 3.89
N ALA A 202 21.46 -23.56 3.87
CA ALA A 202 20.22 -24.02 3.26
C ALA A 202 18.98 -23.44 3.96
N LYS A 203 19.00 -23.32 5.29
CA LYS A 203 17.95 -22.64 6.05
C LYS A 203 17.94 -21.15 5.80
N LEU A 204 19.10 -20.51 5.63
CA LEU A 204 19.22 -19.09 5.33
C LEU A 204 18.65 -18.81 3.95
N GLU A 205 19.01 -19.58 2.92
CA GLU A 205 18.42 -19.49 1.59
C GLU A 205 16.90 -19.76 1.62
N THR A 206 16.45 -20.73 2.41
CA THR A 206 15.02 -21.02 2.57
C THR A 206 14.30 -19.86 3.24
N ILE A 207 14.86 -19.29 4.31
CA ILE A 207 14.31 -18.12 5.00
C ILE A 207 14.33 -16.89 4.08
N GLU A 208 15.39 -16.65 3.32
CA GLU A 208 15.49 -15.55 2.34
C GLU A 208 14.45 -15.72 1.21
N LYS A 209 14.28 -16.93 0.68
CA LYS A 209 13.27 -17.25 -0.34
C LYS A 209 11.84 -17.27 0.21
N GLN A 210 11.65 -17.48 1.51
CA GLN A 210 10.36 -17.55 2.20
C GLN A 210 10.12 -16.39 3.16
N GLN A 211 10.85 -15.27 3.04
CA GLN A 211 10.60 -14.05 3.80
C GLN A 211 9.27 -13.43 3.32
N PHE A 212 8.18 -14.01 3.81
CA PHE A 212 6.99 -13.25 4.17
C PHE A 212 7.47 -11.96 4.83
N SER A 213 6.97 -10.82 4.39
CA SER A 213 7.01 -9.64 5.25
C SER A 213 6.07 -9.94 6.43
N THR A 214 6.61 -10.55 7.49
CA THR A 214 5.88 -10.82 8.75
C THR A 214 5.35 -9.53 9.37
N THR A 215 5.85 -8.37 8.92
CA THR A 215 5.36 -7.05 9.28
C THR A 215 4.23 -6.62 8.34
N VAL A 216 3.00 -6.71 8.82
CA VAL A 216 1.87 -5.99 8.22
C VAL A 216 2.06 -4.50 8.49
N LYS A 217 2.15 -3.69 7.43
CA LYS A 217 2.25 -2.23 7.55
C LYS A 217 0.86 -1.61 7.61
N LEU A 218 0.55 -0.96 8.73
CA LEU A 218 -0.65 -0.14 8.87
C LEU A 218 -0.38 1.27 8.31
N THR A 219 -1.31 1.80 7.55
CA THR A 219 -1.37 3.21 7.16
C THR A 219 -2.76 3.75 7.44
N GLY A 220 -2.85 4.85 8.18
CA GLY A 220 -4.12 5.44 8.60
C GLY A 220 -4.35 6.85 8.07
N ARG A 221 -5.62 7.17 7.86
CA ARG A 221 -6.11 8.53 7.61
C ARG A 221 -7.36 8.79 8.45
N ALA A 222 -7.35 9.87 9.22
CA ALA A 222 -8.54 10.39 9.88
C ALA A 222 -8.85 11.78 9.35
N GLN A 223 -10.13 12.11 9.18
CA GLN A 223 -10.59 13.38 8.64
C GLN A 223 -11.65 13.96 9.55
N ILE A 224 -11.54 15.26 9.82
CA ILE A 224 -12.59 16.06 10.46
C ILE A 224 -12.99 17.14 9.48
N VAL A 225 -14.29 17.27 9.26
CA VAL A 225 -14.87 18.19 8.31
C VAL A 225 -15.83 19.11 9.06
N ILE A 226 -15.66 20.42 8.84
CA ILE A 226 -16.65 21.42 9.16
C ILE A 226 -17.16 22.00 7.85
N GLY A 227 -18.48 21.92 7.61
CA GLY A 227 -19.05 22.37 6.35
C GLY A 227 -20.46 22.92 6.50
N SER A 228 -20.86 23.77 5.55
CA SER A 228 -22.21 24.30 5.48
C SER A 228 -22.59 24.71 4.06
N LEU A 229 -23.90 24.69 3.80
CA LEU A 229 -24.51 25.29 2.63
C LEU A 229 -24.79 26.77 2.89
N PHE A 230 -24.34 27.64 1.99
CA PHE A 230 -24.60 29.09 2.05
C PHE A 230 -25.80 29.49 1.18
N ALA A 231 -25.95 28.85 0.03
CA ALA A 231 -27.02 29.07 -0.93
C ALA A 231 -27.39 27.75 -1.61
N GLY A 232 -28.63 27.62 -2.08
CA GLY A 232 -29.11 26.43 -2.79
C GLY A 232 -30.44 25.90 -2.27
N ASN A 233 -31.19 25.26 -3.16
CA ASN A 233 -32.45 24.59 -2.88
C ASN A 233 -32.31 23.09 -3.07
N ASN A 234 -33.13 22.32 -2.38
CA ASN A 234 -33.31 20.92 -2.73
C ASN A 234 -34.14 20.83 -4.03
N VAL A 235 -33.55 20.31 -5.10
CA VAL A 235 -34.13 20.34 -6.46
C VAL A 235 -35.40 19.50 -6.59
N ILE A 236 -35.62 18.54 -5.69
CA ILE A 236 -36.81 17.69 -5.69
C ILE A 236 -37.97 18.39 -4.99
N THR A 237 -37.71 19.05 -3.85
CA THR A 237 -38.78 19.72 -3.07
C THR A 237 -39.00 21.18 -3.47
N GLY A 238 -38.06 21.78 -4.19
CA GLY A 238 -38.04 23.21 -4.54
C GLY A 238 -37.77 24.15 -3.35
N ARG A 239 -37.59 23.63 -2.14
CA ARG A 239 -37.41 24.42 -0.92
C ARG A 239 -35.94 24.73 -0.66
N PRO A 240 -35.62 25.85 0.02
CA PRO A 240 -34.28 26.11 0.51
C PRO A 240 -33.73 24.94 1.30
N ALA A 241 -32.55 24.48 0.96
CA ALA A 241 -31.90 23.41 1.70
C ALA A 241 -31.36 23.93 3.05
N PRO A 242 -31.36 23.11 4.12
CA PRO A 242 -30.85 23.50 5.44
C PRO A 242 -29.46 24.11 5.41
N ARG A 243 -29.32 25.31 5.98
CA ARG A 243 -28.06 26.08 6.09
C ARG A 243 -27.49 25.94 7.49
N VAL A 244 -27.20 24.69 7.86
CA VAL A 244 -26.69 24.34 9.20
C VAL A 244 -25.20 24.05 9.10
N VAL A 245 -24.41 24.59 10.02
CA VAL A 245 -22.99 24.24 10.13
C VAL A 245 -22.91 22.87 10.79
N THR A 246 -22.24 21.93 10.14
CA THR A 246 -22.09 20.56 10.62
C THR A 246 -20.63 20.22 10.85
N GLN A 247 -20.38 19.41 11.88
CA GLN A 247 -19.09 18.78 12.14
C GLN A 247 -19.23 17.28 11.90
N GLN A 248 -18.34 16.73 11.08
CA GLN A 248 -18.42 15.36 10.59
C GLN A 248 -17.00 14.77 10.49
N GLY A 249 -16.88 13.47 10.34
CA GLY A 249 -15.58 12.83 10.23
C GLY A 249 -15.60 11.44 9.63
N SER A 250 -14.41 10.98 9.24
CA SER A 250 -14.18 9.65 8.71
C SER A 250 -12.81 9.13 9.09
N VAL A 251 -12.67 7.81 9.13
CA VAL A 251 -11.42 7.11 9.35
C VAL A 251 -11.27 6.06 8.25
N SER A 252 -10.06 5.93 7.73
CA SER A 252 -9.65 4.87 6.81
C SER A 252 -8.32 4.28 7.27
N LEU A 253 -8.28 2.97 7.44
CA LEU A 253 -7.11 2.21 7.87
C LEU A 253 -6.79 1.18 6.79
N ARG A 254 -5.53 1.10 6.38
CA ARG A 254 -5.08 0.11 5.39
C ARG A 254 -3.97 -0.75 5.96
N LEU A 255 -4.21 -2.05 5.98
CA LEU A 255 -3.23 -3.07 6.29
C LEU A 255 -2.59 -3.55 4.99
N ASN A 256 -1.27 -3.42 4.88
CA ASN A 256 -0.52 -3.89 3.72
C ASN A 256 0.42 -5.01 4.14
N ALA A 257 0.27 -6.17 3.49
CA ALA A 257 1.16 -7.32 3.61
C ALA A 257 1.81 -7.62 2.26
N SER A 258 2.94 -8.33 2.28
CA SER A 258 3.63 -8.83 1.08
C SER A 258 4.15 -10.24 1.33
N PHE A 259 3.96 -11.11 0.36
CA PHE A 259 4.37 -12.52 0.38
C PHE A 259 5.70 -12.74 -0.33
N THR A 260 6.04 -11.90 -1.32
CA THR A 260 7.24 -12.05 -2.17
C THR A 260 8.16 -10.83 -2.17
N GLY A 261 7.83 -9.78 -1.41
CA GLY A 261 8.52 -8.48 -1.42
C GLY A 261 8.21 -7.61 -2.65
N LYS A 262 7.64 -8.18 -3.72
CA LYS A 262 7.26 -7.47 -4.95
C LYS A 262 5.74 -7.36 -5.13
N ASP A 263 4.98 -8.12 -4.37
CA ASP A 263 3.51 -8.09 -4.32
C ASP A 263 2.99 -7.23 -3.17
N SER A 264 1.68 -7.00 -3.14
CA SER A 264 1.02 -6.34 -2.03
C SER A 264 -0.43 -6.80 -1.90
N LEU A 265 -0.76 -7.36 -0.74
CA LEU A 265 -2.12 -7.55 -0.26
C LEU A 265 -2.51 -6.34 0.60
N GLY A 266 -3.52 -5.59 0.16
CA GLY A 266 -4.08 -4.46 0.88
C GLY A 266 -5.50 -4.76 1.34
N ILE A 267 -5.74 -4.59 2.64
CA ILE A 267 -7.08 -4.62 3.24
C ILE A 267 -7.37 -3.24 3.80
N THR A 268 -8.45 -2.63 3.36
CA THR A 268 -8.90 -1.31 3.80
C THR A 268 -10.13 -1.44 4.68
N LEU A 269 -10.08 -0.85 5.87
CA LEU A 269 -11.18 -0.64 6.78
C LEU A 269 -11.55 0.84 6.74
N GLY A 270 -12.84 1.15 6.71
CA GLY A 270 -13.29 2.53 6.67
C GLY A 270 -14.66 2.71 7.31
N GLY A 271 -14.88 3.90 7.85
CA GLY A 271 -16.15 4.30 8.46
C GLY A 271 -16.18 5.80 8.71
N GLY A 272 -17.38 6.34 8.92
CA GLY A 272 -17.57 7.77 9.20
C GLY A 272 -19.01 8.22 9.06
N ASN A 273 -19.24 9.50 9.29
CA ASN A 273 -20.55 10.13 9.25
C ASN A 273 -20.61 11.36 8.33
N ILE A 274 -19.65 11.52 7.42
CA ILE A 274 -19.65 12.58 6.41
C ILE A 274 -20.84 12.39 5.47
N GLN A 275 -21.93 13.10 5.72
CA GLN A 275 -23.14 13.15 4.92
C GLN A 275 -22.84 13.63 3.50
N SER A 276 -23.56 13.04 2.55
CA SER A 276 -23.48 13.48 1.17
C SER A 276 -24.21 14.80 0.96
N LEU A 277 -23.54 15.78 0.34
CA LEU A 277 -24.18 17.01 -0.12
C LEU A 277 -25.16 16.75 -1.27
N GLY A 278 -24.92 15.70 -2.06
CA GLY A 278 -25.66 15.40 -3.29
C GLY A 278 -25.96 13.92 -3.51
N GLN A 279 -27.25 13.61 -3.63
CA GLN A 279 -27.80 12.34 -4.11
C GLN A 279 -29.30 12.51 -4.47
N THR A 280 -29.80 11.68 -5.37
CA THR A 280 -31.23 11.66 -5.72
C THR A 280 -32.07 11.18 -4.52
N ARG A 281 -33.08 11.96 -4.12
CA ARG A 281 -34.06 11.63 -3.05
C ARG A 281 -33.49 11.42 -1.63
N ALA A 282 -32.18 11.47 -1.46
CA ALA A 282 -31.48 11.46 -0.18
C ALA A 282 -30.29 12.42 -0.30
N GLY A 283 -29.98 13.22 0.72
CA GLY A 283 -28.94 14.25 0.63
C GLY A 283 -29.51 15.67 0.47
N LEU A 284 -28.65 16.66 0.72
CA LEU A 284 -29.07 18.04 0.97
C LEU A 284 -29.71 18.69 -0.27
N LEU A 285 -29.14 18.45 -1.46
CA LEU A 285 -29.63 19.01 -2.72
C LEU A 285 -30.69 18.19 -3.45
N GLY A 286 -30.84 16.90 -3.17
CA GLY A 286 -31.71 16.04 -3.97
C GLY A 286 -31.22 15.76 -5.40
N THR A 287 -29.97 16.12 -5.73
CA THR A 287 -29.26 15.76 -6.97
C THR A 287 -27.82 15.37 -6.65
N PHE A 288 -27.14 14.63 -7.53
CA PHE A 288 -25.74 14.24 -7.34
C PHE A 288 -24.75 15.37 -7.63
N ASP A 289 -25.22 16.52 -8.11
CA ASP A 289 -24.42 17.74 -8.16
C ASP A 289 -23.91 18.10 -6.76
N GLY A 290 -22.62 18.40 -6.67
CA GLY A 290 -21.97 18.71 -5.39
C GLY A 290 -21.69 17.51 -4.49
N ARG A 291 -21.96 16.26 -4.92
CA ARG A 291 -21.57 15.07 -4.14
C ARG A 291 -20.08 15.10 -3.80
N THR A 292 -19.78 15.08 -2.50
CA THR A 292 -18.41 14.98 -1.99
C THR A 292 -17.85 13.58 -2.19
N ALA A 293 -16.56 13.47 -2.41
CA ALA A 293 -15.92 12.18 -2.66
C ALA A 293 -15.64 11.36 -1.39
N ASP A 294 -15.63 11.99 -0.20
CA ASP A 294 -15.30 11.36 1.08
C ASP A 294 -16.55 11.05 1.93
N ASN A 295 -17.75 10.98 1.32
CA ASN A 295 -18.99 10.78 2.07
C ASN A 295 -19.15 9.34 2.60
N SER A 296 -19.90 9.18 3.70
CA SER A 296 -20.25 7.90 4.28
C SER A 296 -21.14 7.08 3.33
N SER A 297 -21.09 5.75 3.50
CA SER A 297 -22.04 4.87 2.82
C SER A 297 -23.47 5.22 3.22
N ILE A 298 -24.37 5.16 2.24
CA ILE A 298 -25.80 5.38 2.44
C ILE A 298 -26.53 4.10 2.86
N THR A 299 -25.91 2.95 2.61
CA THR A 299 -26.45 1.62 2.91
C THR A 299 -26.07 1.16 4.31
N ARG A 300 -25.30 1.96 5.04
CA ARG A 300 -24.79 1.65 6.38
C ARG A 300 -25.11 2.78 7.36
N PRO A 301 -25.29 2.46 8.65
CA PRO A 301 -25.40 3.48 9.69
C PRO A 301 -24.17 4.41 9.74
N PRO A 302 -24.34 5.67 10.17
CA PRO A 302 -23.20 6.55 10.43
C PRO A 302 -22.21 5.92 11.43
N ASN A 303 -20.91 6.13 11.18
CA ASN A 303 -19.81 5.59 11.99
C ASN A 303 -19.70 4.05 12.00
N ASP A 304 -20.44 3.32 11.17
CA ASP A 304 -20.21 1.89 10.95
C ASP A 304 -18.84 1.66 10.28
N ILE A 305 -17.99 0.87 10.93
CA ILE A 305 -16.65 0.52 10.41
C ILE A 305 -16.76 -0.79 9.67
N SER A 306 -16.29 -0.80 8.42
CA SER A 306 -16.39 -1.98 7.57
C SER A 306 -15.16 -2.18 6.70
N VAL A 307 -14.99 -3.41 6.22
CA VAL A 307 -14.04 -3.69 5.15
C VAL A 307 -14.56 -2.99 3.89
N SER A 308 -13.83 -1.99 3.43
CA SER A 308 -14.17 -1.17 2.27
C SER A 308 -13.31 -1.49 1.04
N GLY A 309 -12.26 -2.30 1.20
CA GLY A 309 -11.45 -2.77 0.08
C GLY A 309 -10.59 -3.98 0.43
N VAL A 310 -10.47 -4.93 -0.51
CA VAL A 310 -9.55 -6.08 -0.44
C VAL A 310 -8.94 -6.26 -1.82
N ARG A 311 -7.63 -6.05 -1.91
CA ARG A 311 -6.89 -6.12 -3.17
C ARG A 311 -5.57 -6.84 -3.02
N TYR A 312 -5.30 -7.76 -3.92
CA TYR A 312 -3.98 -8.33 -4.12
C TYR A 312 -3.39 -7.86 -5.45
N ARG A 313 -2.17 -7.33 -5.43
CA ARG A 313 -1.44 -6.93 -6.63
C ARG A 313 -0.09 -7.64 -6.69
N PHE A 314 0.31 -8.10 -7.86
CA PHE A 314 1.59 -8.79 -8.05
C PHE A 314 2.12 -8.54 -9.46
N PRO A 315 3.46 -8.51 -9.65
CA PRO A 315 4.05 -8.46 -10.97
C PRO A 315 3.90 -9.80 -11.68
N PHE A 316 3.65 -9.77 -12.99
CA PHE A 316 3.71 -10.91 -13.88
C PHE A 316 4.78 -10.63 -14.95
N GLY A 317 5.99 -11.15 -14.73
CA GLY A 317 7.18 -10.73 -15.48
C GLY A 317 7.63 -9.30 -15.11
N SER A 318 8.42 -8.67 -15.98
CA SER A 318 9.03 -7.36 -15.70
C SER A 318 8.16 -6.15 -16.07
N ASN A 319 7.16 -6.34 -16.93
CA ASN A 319 6.37 -5.25 -17.53
C ASN A 319 4.88 -5.33 -17.26
N THR A 320 4.39 -6.38 -16.60
CA THR A 320 2.96 -6.55 -16.33
C THR A 320 2.69 -6.56 -14.83
N GLN A 321 1.65 -5.87 -14.40
CA GLN A 321 1.09 -5.96 -13.06
C GLN A 321 -0.33 -6.48 -13.15
N VAL A 322 -0.65 -7.48 -12.33
CA VAL A 322 -1.99 -8.01 -12.18
C VAL A 322 -2.54 -7.54 -10.83
N ASN A 323 -3.80 -7.12 -10.82
CA ASN A 323 -4.55 -6.73 -9.63
C ASN A 323 -5.81 -7.58 -9.58
N ILE A 324 -6.05 -8.24 -8.46
CA ILE A 324 -7.29 -8.97 -8.16
C ILE A 324 -7.93 -8.28 -6.97
N TYR A 325 -9.23 -8.02 -7.06
CA TYR A 325 -9.99 -7.37 -6.01
C TYR A 325 -11.23 -8.19 -5.68
N ALA A 326 -11.40 -8.55 -4.40
CA ALA A 326 -12.65 -9.16 -3.92
C ALA A 326 -13.69 -8.08 -3.61
N LEU A 327 -13.21 -6.93 -3.16
CA LEU A 327 -13.97 -5.70 -2.99
C LEU A 327 -13.06 -4.56 -3.44
N SER A 328 -13.39 -3.94 -4.56
CA SER A 328 -12.82 -2.66 -4.97
C SER A 328 -13.53 -1.53 -4.26
N ASP A 329 -12.84 -0.44 -3.95
CA ASP A 329 -13.45 0.84 -3.57
C ASP A 329 -14.01 1.58 -4.82
N GLY A 330 -14.74 0.84 -5.68
CA GLY A 330 -15.18 1.28 -7.00
C GLY A 330 -14.01 1.71 -7.89
N ALA A 331 -14.22 2.72 -8.73
CA ALA A 331 -13.17 3.27 -9.56
C ALA A 331 -12.09 4.09 -8.84
N ASN A 332 -12.13 4.20 -7.49
CA ASN A 332 -10.95 4.63 -6.72
C ASN A 332 -9.76 3.72 -6.95
N GLU A 333 -10.03 2.49 -7.35
CA GLU A 333 -9.12 1.40 -7.10
C GLU A 333 -9.05 0.36 -8.21
N LEU A 334 -9.61 0.60 -9.42
CA LEU A 334 -9.54 -0.32 -10.58
C LEU A 334 -8.12 -0.63 -11.09
N GLY A 335 -7.07 -0.20 -10.38
CA GLY A 335 -5.68 -0.52 -10.68
C GLY A 335 -5.14 0.28 -11.86
N PHE A 336 -5.86 1.27 -12.37
CA PHE A 336 -5.46 1.99 -13.57
C PHE A 336 -4.46 3.11 -13.31
N THR A 337 -3.18 2.78 -13.49
CA THR A 337 -2.10 3.70 -13.88
C THR A 337 -1.91 4.92 -12.96
N VAL A 338 -0.96 5.79 -13.32
CA VAL A 338 -0.77 7.07 -12.63
C VAL A 338 -1.98 7.97 -12.93
N PRO A 339 -2.68 8.52 -11.94
CA PRO A 339 -3.89 9.32 -12.18
C PRO A 339 -3.60 10.48 -13.14
N ILE A 340 -4.42 10.64 -14.19
CA ILE A 340 -4.35 11.81 -15.09
C ILE A 340 -4.69 13.10 -14.33
N ASN A 341 -5.33 12.99 -13.17
CA ASN A 341 -5.60 14.12 -12.30
C ASN A 341 -4.84 14.02 -10.96
N PRO A 342 -3.49 14.05 -10.97
CA PRO A 342 -2.68 13.71 -9.80
C PRO A 342 -2.84 14.67 -8.61
N TYR A 343 -3.25 15.90 -8.85
CA TYR A 343 -3.39 16.93 -7.81
C TYR A 343 -4.78 17.02 -7.21
N PHE A 344 -5.83 16.56 -7.89
CA PHE A 344 -7.17 16.49 -7.31
C PHE A 344 -7.49 15.08 -6.77
N GLU A 345 -6.83 14.04 -7.27
CA GLU A 345 -7.03 12.68 -6.79
C GLU A 345 -6.67 12.46 -5.33
N SER A 346 -7.32 11.47 -4.72
CA SER A 346 -7.11 11.10 -3.32
C SER A 346 -6.30 9.82 -3.21
N SER A 347 -5.30 9.79 -2.32
CA SER A 347 -4.68 8.55 -1.88
C SER A 347 -4.38 8.59 -0.38
N LEU A 348 -4.17 7.42 0.22
CA LEU A 348 -3.74 7.35 1.62
C LEU A 348 -2.37 8.01 1.84
N ALA A 349 -1.52 8.09 0.80
CA ALA A 349 -0.19 8.69 0.86
C ALA A 349 -0.19 10.20 0.60
N THR A 350 -0.96 10.67 -0.39
CA THR A 350 -1.01 12.07 -0.84
C THR A 350 -2.12 12.89 -0.18
N GLY A 351 -2.99 12.27 0.62
CA GLY A 351 -4.16 12.92 1.19
C GLY A 351 -5.33 12.97 0.22
N SER A 352 -6.41 13.63 0.65
CA SER A 352 -7.62 13.84 -0.13
C SER A 352 -7.60 15.28 -0.62
N ASN A 353 -7.53 15.51 -1.93
CA ASN A 353 -7.36 16.87 -2.47
C ASN A 353 -8.71 17.44 -2.94
N GLY A 354 -9.19 17.05 -4.12
CA GLY A 354 -10.50 17.45 -4.63
C GLY A 354 -11.62 17.13 -3.62
N ILE A 355 -12.57 18.03 -3.47
CA ILE A 355 -13.67 17.95 -2.50
C ILE A 355 -14.79 17.07 -3.07
N SER A 356 -15.23 17.36 -4.31
CA SER A 356 -16.30 16.63 -4.99
C SER A 356 -15.80 15.34 -5.64
N ARG A 357 -16.73 14.40 -5.86
CA ARG A 357 -16.48 13.19 -6.66
C ARG A 357 -16.14 13.56 -8.11
N PHE A 358 -16.78 14.59 -8.64
CA PHE A 358 -16.58 15.06 -10.00
C PHE A 358 -15.19 15.66 -10.22
N SER A 359 -14.66 16.46 -9.28
CA SER A 359 -13.32 17.06 -9.43
C SER A 359 -12.18 16.05 -9.42
N ARG A 360 -12.41 14.84 -8.88
CA ARG A 360 -11.41 13.77 -8.87
C ARG A 360 -11.34 13.00 -10.18
N ARG A 361 -12.48 12.68 -10.82
CA ARG A 361 -12.53 11.77 -11.97
C ARG A 361 -13.58 12.12 -13.01
N ALA A 362 -13.24 11.82 -14.25
CA ALA A 362 -14.16 11.82 -15.39
C ALA A 362 -15.25 10.75 -15.29
N LEU A 363 -16.38 11.01 -15.96
CA LEU A 363 -17.56 10.14 -16.09
C LEU A 363 -17.20 8.68 -16.41
N VAL A 364 -16.26 8.46 -17.32
CA VAL A 364 -15.86 7.12 -17.80
C VAL A 364 -15.44 6.17 -16.67
N TYR A 365 -14.93 6.70 -15.55
CA TYR A 365 -14.54 5.89 -14.41
C TYR A 365 -15.70 5.63 -13.44
N GLN A 366 -16.75 6.43 -13.43
CA GLN A 366 -17.65 6.46 -12.29
C GLN A 366 -18.82 5.45 -12.35
N TYR A 367 -19.02 4.76 -13.47
CA TYR A 367 -20.14 3.82 -13.67
C TYR A 367 -19.94 2.45 -12.98
N GLY A 368 -18.67 2.13 -12.65
CA GLY A 368 -18.28 0.93 -11.91
C GLY A 368 -18.37 1.18 -10.42
N ASP A 369 -19.40 0.62 -9.79
CA ASP A 369 -19.51 0.60 -8.34
C ASP A 369 -18.45 -0.33 -7.73
N ALA A 370 -18.29 -0.28 -6.41
CA ALA A 370 -17.46 -1.19 -5.64
C ALA A 370 -17.90 -2.65 -5.86
N GLY A 371 -16.94 -3.56 -6.05
CA GLY A 371 -17.20 -4.93 -6.49
C GLY A 371 -15.97 -5.81 -6.62
N GLY A 372 -16.17 -7.09 -6.91
CA GLY A 372 -15.08 -8.01 -7.22
C GLY A 372 -14.64 -7.90 -8.68
N GLY A 373 -13.38 -8.23 -8.99
CA GLY A 373 -12.85 -8.15 -10.34
C GLY A 373 -11.35 -8.29 -10.48
N ILE A 374 -10.87 -7.99 -11.68
CA ILE A 374 -9.48 -8.10 -12.10
C ILE A 374 -9.06 -6.89 -12.93
N ALA A 375 -7.80 -6.48 -12.81
CA ALA A 375 -7.20 -5.48 -13.69
C ALA A 375 -5.76 -5.88 -14.05
N VAL A 376 -5.39 -5.69 -15.31
CA VAL A 376 -4.06 -5.95 -15.83
C VAL A 376 -3.50 -4.67 -16.40
N LEU A 377 -2.29 -4.32 -15.97
CA LEU A 377 -1.51 -3.21 -16.48
C LEU A 377 -0.28 -3.75 -17.18
N HIS A 378 -0.11 -3.42 -18.45
CA HIS A 378 1.03 -3.84 -19.24
C HIS A 378 1.77 -2.61 -19.78
N ARG A 379 3.05 -2.49 -19.41
CA ARG A 379 3.93 -1.44 -19.92
C ARG A 379 4.51 -1.90 -21.25
N LEU A 380 4.04 -1.30 -22.35
CA LEU A 380 4.53 -1.59 -23.70
C LEU A 380 5.96 -1.05 -23.87
N ASN A 381 6.21 0.15 -23.36
CA ASN A 381 7.54 0.77 -23.31
C ASN A 381 7.55 1.88 -22.23
N GLN A 382 8.58 2.73 -22.20
CA GLN A 382 8.69 3.80 -21.20
C GLN A 382 7.60 4.89 -21.30
N GLN A 383 6.92 5.00 -22.45
CA GLN A 383 5.95 6.05 -22.73
C GLN A 383 4.52 5.51 -22.75
N PHE A 384 4.30 4.27 -23.21
CA PHE A 384 2.98 3.69 -23.40
C PHE A 384 2.68 2.57 -22.41
N GLN A 385 1.49 2.65 -21.81
CA GLN A 385 0.93 1.63 -20.94
C GLN A 385 -0.49 1.29 -21.37
N LEU A 386 -0.78 -0.01 -21.45
CA LEU A 386 -2.10 -0.55 -21.68
C LEU A 386 -2.68 -1.01 -20.34
N GLY A 387 -3.93 -0.64 -20.06
CA GLY A 387 -4.70 -1.13 -18.93
C GLY A 387 -5.98 -1.79 -19.40
N VAL A 388 -6.30 -2.96 -18.86
CA VAL A 388 -7.63 -3.58 -18.99
C VAL A 388 -8.17 -3.96 -17.62
N ALA A 389 -9.47 -3.83 -17.39
CA ALA A 389 -10.10 -4.34 -16.17
C ALA A 389 -11.54 -4.79 -16.41
N TYR A 390 -11.98 -5.66 -15.52
CA TYR A 390 -13.34 -6.14 -15.43
C TYR A 390 -13.76 -6.14 -13.97
N SER A 391 -14.84 -5.44 -13.65
CA SER A 391 -15.41 -5.34 -12.31
C SER A 391 -16.89 -5.68 -12.31
N ALA A 392 -17.33 -6.44 -11.31
CA ALA A 392 -18.71 -6.84 -11.10
C ALA A 392 -19.13 -6.48 -9.66
N PRO A 393 -19.91 -5.39 -9.47
CA PRO A 393 -20.39 -4.94 -8.15
C PRO A 393 -21.11 -6.00 -7.32
N ASN A 394 -21.83 -6.92 -7.98
CA ASN A 394 -22.62 -7.95 -7.32
C ASN A 394 -22.01 -9.35 -7.50
N ALA A 395 -20.67 -9.43 -7.63
CA ALA A 395 -19.93 -10.67 -7.87
C ALA A 395 -20.16 -11.76 -6.80
N ASN A 396 -20.41 -11.36 -5.55
CA ASN A 396 -20.62 -12.25 -4.41
C ASN A 396 -22.04 -12.81 -4.32
N ASN A 397 -23.00 -12.32 -5.12
CA ASN A 397 -24.39 -12.74 -5.04
C ASN A 397 -24.68 -13.82 -6.10
N PRO A 398 -25.06 -15.05 -5.70
CA PRO A 398 -25.38 -16.14 -6.64
C PRO A 398 -26.81 -16.07 -7.21
N GLY A 399 -27.58 -15.03 -6.89
CA GLY A 399 -28.94 -14.85 -7.37
C GLY A 399 -29.06 -14.65 -8.89
N PRO A 400 -30.29 -14.70 -9.43
CA PRO A 400 -30.55 -14.41 -10.84
C PRO A 400 -30.13 -12.98 -11.21
N ASN A 401 -29.51 -12.81 -12.38
CA ASN A 401 -29.00 -11.51 -12.87
C ASN A 401 -27.99 -10.83 -11.92
N THR A 402 -27.30 -11.60 -11.07
CA THR A 402 -26.16 -11.14 -10.28
C THR A 402 -24.94 -12.01 -10.59
N GLY A 403 -23.90 -11.95 -9.76
CA GLY A 403 -22.68 -12.72 -9.94
C GLY A 403 -21.68 -12.03 -10.87
N PHE A 404 -20.58 -12.74 -11.16
CA PHE A 404 -19.42 -12.15 -11.80
C PHE A 404 -19.62 -11.84 -13.29
N PHE A 405 -20.32 -12.70 -14.04
CA PHE A 405 -20.46 -12.58 -15.50
C PHE A 405 -21.89 -12.27 -15.98
N THR A 406 -22.89 -12.59 -15.16
CA THR A 406 -24.32 -12.45 -15.48
C THR A 406 -24.96 -11.23 -14.83
N GLY A 407 -24.25 -10.58 -13.91
CA GLY A 407 -24.71 -9.41 -13.17
C GLY A 407 -24.30 -8.08 -13.79
N ARG A 408 -24.45 -7.01 -12.99
CA ARG A 408 -23.90 -5.69 -13.34
C ARG A 408 -22.39 -5.80 -13.52
N TYR A 409 -21.86 -5.23 -14.60
CA TYR A 409 -20.42 -5.19 -14.84
C TYR A 409 -19.93 -3.88 -15.46
N LEU A 410 -18.63 -3.68 -15.35
CA LEU A 410 -17.84 -2.68 -16.06
C LEU A 410 -16.61 -3.36 -16.64
N ALA A 411 -16.44 -3.27 -17.96
CA ALA A 411 -15.25 -3.70 -18.69
C ALA A 411 -14.55 -2.46 -19.26
N LEU A 412 -13.31 -2.23 -18.87
CA LEU A 412 -12.54 -1.04 -19.21
C LEU A 412 -11.28 -1.40 -19.99
N GLY A 413 -10.99 -0.62 -21.03
CA GLY A 413 -9.69 -0.58 -21.70
C GLY A 413 -9.15 0.85 -21.74
N GLN A 414 -7.86 1.02 -21.47
CA GLN A 414 -7.22 2.33 -21.45
C GLN A 414 -5.81 2.26 -22.03
N ILE A 415 -5.47 3.26 -22.86
CA ILE A 415 -4.10 3.52 -23.28
C ILE A 415 -3.65 4.80 -22.61
N LEU A 416 -2.54 4.74 -21.88
CA LEU A 416 -1.87 5.88 -21.27
C LEU A 416 -0.57 6.18 -22.01
N TYR A 417 -0.40 7.44 -22.39
CA TYR A 417 0.85 8.02 -22.84
C TYR A 417 1.47 8.89 -21.74
N THR A 418 2.77 8.73 -21.50
CA THR A 418 3.60 9.61 -20.67
C THR A 418 4.77 10.11 -21.50
N SER A 419 4.94 11.43 -21.54
CA SER A 419 6.08 12.07 -22.21
C SER A 419 7.43 11.66 -21.57
N PRO A 420 8.54 11.69 -22.32
CA PRO A 420 9.87 11.37 -21.79
C PRO A 420 10.28 12.27 -20.60
N GLN A 421 9.88 13.54 -20.64
CA GLN A 421 10.13 14.54 -19.60
C GLN A 421 9.19 14.38 -18.38
N ARG A 422 8.20 13.48 -18.46
CA ARG A 422 7.18 13.19 -17.42
C ARG A 422 6.32 14.39 -17.00
N ASN A 423 6.36 15.50 -17.75
CA ASN A 423 5.53 16.68 -17.55
C ASN A 423 4.16 16.57 -18.22
N PHE A 424 4.03 15.78 -19.30
CA PHE A 424 2.78 15.54 -20.01
C PHE A 424 2.32 14.08 -19.92
N ARG A 425 1.02 13.89 -19.72
CA ARG A 425 0.31 12.61 -19.78
C ARG A 425 -1.01 12.75 -20.54
N ALA A 426 -1.37 11.74 -21.31
CA ALA A 426 -2.66 11.67 -22.00
C ALA A 426 -3.23 10.25 -21.93
N ALA A 427 -4.55 10.13 -21.79
CA ALA A 427 -5.22 8.84 -21.78
C ALA A 427 -6.43 8.82 -22.72
N LEU A 428 -6.59 7.68 -23.40
CA LEU A 428 -7.80 7.29 -24.09
C LEU A 428 -8.41 6.11 -23.34
N THR A 429 -9.67 6.24 -22.94
CA THR A 429 -10.38 5.24 -22.15
C THR A 429 -11.68 4.85 -22.85
N TYR A 430 -11.92 3.54 -22.96
CA TYR A 430 -13.18 2.97 -23.39
C TYR A 430 -13.74 2.09 -22.27
N VAL A 431 -15.04 2.22 -22.02
CA VAL A 431 -15.75 1.39 -21.06
C VAL A 431 -17.03 0.84 -21.68
N ASN A 432 -17.21 -0.46 -21.56
CA ASN A 432 -18.50 -1.10 -21.76
C ASN A 432 -19.09 -1.47 -20.40
N THR A 433 -20.36 -1.17 -20.18
CA THR A 433 -21.04 -1.50 -18.93
C THR A 433 -22.44 -2.03 -19.22
N TYR A 434 -22.88 -2.93 -18.35
CA TYR A 434 -24.24 -3.45 -18.32
C TYR A 434 -24.73 -3.41 -16.88
N SER A 435 -25.98 -2.99 -16.71
CA SER A 435 -26.73 -3.15 -15.47
C SER A 435 -28.06 -3.84 -15.76
N PRO A 436 -28.31 -5.02 -15.17
CA PRO A 436 -29.60 -5.70 -15.32
C PRO A 436 -30.73 -4.92 -14.62
N PRO A 437 -32.00 -5.22 -14.96
CA PRO A 437 -33.14 -4.67 -14.24
C PRO A 437 -33.00 -4.83 -12.72
N ASN A 438 -33.26 -3.75 -11.97
CA ASN A 438 -33.31 -3.75 -10.51
C ASN A 438 -31.99 -4.13 -9.80
N ALA A 439 -30.87 -4.20 -10.52
CA ALA A 439 -29.56 -4.37 -9.90
C ALA A 439 -29.17 -3.11 -9.14
N GLN A 440 -28.81 -3.24 -7.86
CA GLN A 440 -28.30 -2.13 -7.05
C GLN A 440 -26.80 -2.29 -6.82
N GLY A 441 -26.06 -1.21 -7.04
CA GLY A 441 -24.68 -1.10 -6.59
C GLY A 441 -24.58 -0.64 -5.12
N LEU A 442 -23.38 -0.74 -4.54
CA LEU A 442 -23.09 -0.29 -3.16
C LEU A 442 -23.34 1.20 -2.93
N SER A 443 -23.25 2.02 -3.98
CA SER A 443 -23.58 3.46 -3.99
C SER A 443 -25.09 3.74 -4.02
N GLY A 444 -25.93 2.69 -4.08
CA GLY A 444 -27.39 2.76 -4.20
C GLY A 444 -27.89 3.26 -5.56
N THR A 445 -27.01 3.38 -6.55
CA THR A 445 -27.41 3.63 -7.93
C THR A 445 -27.70 2.31 -8.66
N ASN A 446 -28.76 2.28 -9.46
CA ASN A 446 -29.00 1.15 -10.37
C ASN A 446 -28.07 1.21 -11.59
N PHE A 447 -27.76 2.42 -12.05
CA PHE A 447 -26.90 2.71 -13.19
C PHE A 447 -26.46 4.18 -13.11
N GLY A 448 -25.32 4.51 -13.70
CA GLY A 448 -24.81 5.87 -13.79
C GLY A 448 -23.61 6.16 -12.88
N PRO A 449 -23.08 7.40 -12.94
CA PRO A 449 -21.81 7.78 -12.32
C PRO A 449 -21.87 8.08 -10.81
N ALA A 450 -23.06 8.22 -10.23
CA ALA A 450 -23.28 8.82 -8.90
C ALA A 450 -22.67 10.24 -8.79
N ALA A 451 -22.73 11.01 -9.87
CA ALA A 451 -22.30 12.41 -9.98
C ALA A 451 -23.15 13.11 -11.06
N GLY A 452 -23.29 14.43 -10.98
CA GLY A 452 -24.04 15.22 -11.97
C GLY A 452 -25.56 15.16 -11.79
N SER A 453 -26.30 15.25 -12.89
CA SER A 453 -27.77 15.35 -12.87
C SER A 453 -28.47 14.06 -12.42
N ASN A 454 -29.72 14.16 -11.98
CA ASN A 454 -30.55 13.02 -11.64
C ASN A 454 -30.83 12.13 -12.85
N LEU A 455 -31.00 12.70 -14.05
CA LEU A 455 -31.36 11.96 -15.26
C LEU A 455 -30.23 11.03 -15.74
N VAL A 456 -28.97 11.45 -15.68
CA VAL A 456 -27.84 10.57 -16.06
C VAL A 456 -27.66 9.39 -15.09
N ASN A 457 -28.15 9.53 -13.85
CA ASN A 457 -28.13 8.52 -12.80
C ASN A 457 -29.41 7.68 -12.73
N SER A 458 -30.31 7.81 -13.72
CA SER A 458 -31.61 7.16 -13.75
C SER A 458 -31.70 6.00 -14.74
N THR A 459 -32.61 5.07 -14.45
CA THR A 459 -32.93 3.89 -15.27
C THR A 459 -34.41 3.82 -15.58
N VAL A 460 -34.78 3.04 -16.61
CA VAL A 460 -36.17 2.64 -16.81
C VAL A 460 -36.49 1.44 -15.90
N ALA A 461 -37.58 1.52 -15.14
CA ALA A 461 -38.00 0.44 -14.25
C ALA A 461 -38.17 -0.90 -15.00
N GLY A 462 -37.70 -1.99 -14.40
CA GLY A 462 -37.78 -3.33 -14.98
C GLY A 462 -36.96 -3.55 -16.27
N THR A 463 -36.07 -2.61 -16.62
CA THR A 463 -35.32 -2.64 -17.88
C THR A 463 -33.81 -2.61 -17.63
N GLY A 464 -33.06 -3.47 -18.31
CA GLY A 464 -31.61 -3.46 -18.28
C GLY A 464 -31.04 -2.31 -19.10
N THR A 465 -29.86 -1.81 -18.72
CA THR A 465 -29.19 -0.71 -19.40
C THR A 465 -27.77 -1.11 -19.78
N VAL A 466 -27.41 -0.90 -21.05
CA VAL A 466 -26.04 -1.05 -21.56
C VAL A 466 -25.50 0.33 -21.86
N ALA A 467 -24.21 0.57 -21.62
CA ALA A 467 -23.57 1.77 -22.12
C ALA A 467 -22.15 1.53 -22.64
N ASN A 468 -21.80 2.34 -23.63
CA ASN A 468 -20.44 2.49 -24.13
C ASN A 468 -19.98 3.92 -23.81
N LEU A 469 -18.91 4.03 -23.03
CA LEU A 469 -18.35 5.29 -22.57
C LEU A 469 -16.96 5.48 -23.19
N TYR A 470 -16.68 6.71 -23.59
CA TYR A 470 -15.43 7.11 -24.24
C TYR A 470 -14.90 8.32 -23.50
N GLY A 471 -13.63 8.29 -23.11
CA GLY A 471 -12.99 9.38 -22.36
C GLY A 471 -11.65 9.74 -22.97
N VAL A 472 -11.41 11.05 -23.10
CA VAL A 472 -10.09 11.62 -23.41
C VAL A 472 -9.67 12.49 -22.24
N GLN A 473 -8.45 12.28 -21.75
CA GLN A 473 -7.93 13.04 -20.62
C GLN A 473 -6.49 13.45 -20.85
N ALA A 474 -6.10 14.61 -20.31
CA ALA A 474 -4.75 15.11 -20.39
C ALA A 474 -4.31 15.78 -19.10
N PHE A 475 -3.01 15.74 -18.85
CA PHE A 475 -2.31 16.46 -17.80
C PHE A 475 -1.04 17.06 -18.34
N TYR A 476 -0.78 18.32 -18.02
CA TYR A 476 0.45 19.01 -18.36
C TYR A 476 0.97 19.84 -17.18
N GLN A 477 2.22 19.59 -16.80
CA GLN A 477 2.95 20.36 -15.80
C GLN A 477 3.80 21.43 -16.51
N PHE A 478 3.31 22.67 -16.52
CA PHE A 478 4.00 23.81 -17.14
C PHE A 478 5.24 24.22 -16.36
N SER A 479 5.21 24.09 -15.03
CA SER A 479 6.34 24.36 -14.14
C SER A 479 6.22 23.54 -12.85
N PRO A 480 7.25 23.51 -11.99
CA PRO A 480 7.14 22.87 -10.67
C PRO A 480 5.99 23.40 -9.81
N LYS A 481 5.55 24.65 -10.03
CA LYS A 481 4.51 25.35 -9.24
C LYS A 481 3.18 25.53 -9.99
N PHE A 482 3.06 25.03 -11.21
CA PHE A 482 1.82 25.17 -11.98
C PHE A 482 1.61 23.98 -12.92
N ALA A 483 0.43 23.37 -12.83
CA ALA A 483 0.00 22.29 -13.68
C ALA A 483 -1.49 22.42 -14.01
N MET A 484 -1.89 21.81 -15.12
CA MET A 484 -3.29 21.70 -15.51
C MET A 484 -3.63 20.27 -15.89
N ASN A 485 -4.89 19.91 -15.70
CA ASN A 485 -5.47 18.69 -16.20
C ASN A 485 -6.86 18.97 -16.78
N GLY A 486 -7.36 18.04 -17.59
CA GLY A 486 -8.71 18.15 -18.11
C GLY A 486 -9.16 16.89 -18.80
N TRP A 487 -10.46 16.85 -19.07
CA TRP A 487 -11.08 15.72 -19.74
C TRP A 487 -12.35 16.10 -20.48
N VAL A 488 -12.73 15.22 -21.40
CA VAL A 488 -14.06 15.14 -22.01
C VAL A 488 -14.44 13.67 -22.04
N SER A 489 -15.66 13.35 -21.61
CA SER A 489 -16.22 12.01 -21.80
C SER A 489 -17.58 12.06 -22.46
N TYR A 490 -17.89 11.00 -23.21
CA TYR A 490 -19.16 10.79 -23.86
C TYR A 490 -19.67 9.38 -23.56
N GLY A 491 -20.96 9.26 -23.24
CA GLY A 491 -21.62 8.00 -22.97
C GLY A 491 -22.79 7.77 -23.91
N ALA A 492 -22.82 6.63 -24.60
CA ALA A 492 -23.96 6.15 -25.36
C ALA A 492 -24.70 5.09 -24.54
N HIS A 493 -25.87 5.44 -24.03
CA HIS A 493 -26.72 4.57 -23.22
C HIS A 493 -27.78 3.89 -24.10
N ARG A 494 -28.08 2.64 -23.80
CA ARG A 494 -29.17 1.87 -24.39
C ARG A 494 -30.02 1.25 -23.28
N TYR A 495 -31.25 1.73 -23.17
CA TYR A 495 -32.28 1.17 -22.31
C TYR A 495 -32.98 0.06 -23.10
N LEU A 496 -32.72 -1.20 -22.73
CA LEU A 496 -33.06 -2.37 -23.55
C LEU A 496 -34.57 -2.41 -23.87
N GLY A 497 -34.92 -2.47 -25.16
CA GLY A 497 -36.32 -2.49 -25.60
C GLY A 497 -37.12 -1.20 -25.32
N ARG A 498 -36.43 -0.08 -25.03
CA ARG A 498 -37.05 1.23 -24.75
C ARG A 498 -36.50 2.33 -25.64
N GLY A 499 -35.18 2.37 -25.84
CA GLY A 499 -34.51 3.35 -26.69
C GLY A 499 -33.13 3.71 -26.19
N ASP A 500 -32.56 4.77 -26.75
CA ASP A 500 -31.19 5.21 -26.46
C ASP A 500 -31.16 6.56 -25.71
N GLY A 501 -30.03 6.84 -25.06
CA GLY A 501 -29.72 8.13 -24.45
C GLY A 501 -28.25 8.47 -24.64
N ARG A 502 -27.90 9.74 -24.47
CA ARG A 502 -26.51 10.20 -24.55
C ARG A 502 -26.16 11.05 -23.34
N ALA A 503 -24.98 10.83 -22.78
CA ALA A 503 -24.45 11.56 -21.65
C ALA A 503 -23.09 12.16 -21.99
N MET A 504 -22.72 13.24 -21.29
CA MET A 504 -21.42 13.89 -21.47
C MET A 504 -20.95 14.53 -20.17
N ASP A 505 -19.64 14.61 -19.99
CA ASP A 505 -18.98 15.48 -19.01
C ASP A 505 -17.74 16.13 -19.63
N TRP A 506 -17.29 17.22 -19.03
CA TRP A 506 -15.99 17.81 -19.33
C TRP A 506 -15.52 18.63 -18.16
N ALA A 507 -14.21 18.75 -17.98
CA ALA A 507 -13.66 19.64 -16.98
C ALA A 507 -12.23 20.07 -17.27
N VAL A 508 -11.83 21.16 -16.59
CA VAL A 508 -10.46 21.66 -16.51
C VAL A 508 -10.13 21.93 -15.05
N GLY A 509 -9.00 21.39 -14.60
CA GLY A 509 -8.40 21.65 -13.29
C GLY A 509 -7.07 22.40 -13.45
N MET A 510 -6.87 23.39 -12.59
CA MET A 510 -5.61 24.10 -12.41
C MET A 510 -5.07 23.79 -11.02
N SER A 511 -3.77 23.52 -10.92
CA SER A 511 -3.11 23.16 -9.67
C SER A 511 -1.87 23.99 -9.45
N PHE A 512 -1.68 24.41 -8.21
CA PHE A 512 -0.60 25.27 -7.75
C PHE A 512 0.17 24.59 -6.62
N PRO A 513 1.07 23.64 -6.92
CA PRO A 513 1.95 23.05 -5.92
C PRO A 513 2.85 24.11 -5.26
N ASP A 514 3.10 23.94 -3.97
CA ASP A 514 3.90 24.85 -3.14
C ASP A 514 3.36 26.29 -3.10
N LEU A 515 2.05 26.49 -3.25
CA LEU A 515 1.41 27.81 -3.18
C LEU A 515 1.51 28.38 -1.76
N GLY A 516 2.25 29.48 -1.59
CA GLY A 516 2.45 30.18 -0.33
C GLY A 516 3.38 29.48 0.67
N LYS A 517 3.37 28.13 0.74
CA LYS A 517 4.22 27.32 1.62
C LYS A 517 4.59 26.00 0.95
N LYS A 518 5.85 25.56 1.14
CA LYS A 518 6.33 24.27 0.66
C LYS A 518 5.46 23.11 1.17
N GLY A 519 5.06 22.23 0.26
CA GLY A 519 4.16 21.10 0.46
C GLY A 519 2.67 21.44 0.55
N SER A 520 2.29 22.72 0.46
CA SER A 520 0.87 23.13 0.34
C SER A 520 0.42 23.09 -1.11
N LEU A 521 -0.89 22.96 -1.35
CA LEU A 521 -1.46 22.81 -2.69
C LEU A 521 -2.71 23.67 -2.86
N GLY A 522 -2.72 24.54 -3.86
CA GLY A 522 -3.94 25.21 -4.33
C GLY A 522 -4.55 24.48 -5.53
N GLY A 523 -5.88 24.42 -5.61
CA GLY A 523 -6.61 23.87 -6.74
C GLY A 523 -7.81 24.72 -7.11
N LEU A 524 -8.02 24.92 -8.42
CA LEU A 524 -9.24 25.50 -8.98
C LEU A 524 -9.74 24.61 -10.11
N PHE A 525 -11.03 24.30 -10.12
CA PHE A 525 -11.64 23.34 -11.02
C PHE A 525 -12.95 23.91 -11.56
N VAL A 526 -13.19 23.71 -12.85
CA VAL A 526 -14.43 24.07 -13.52
C VAL A 526 -14.81 22.99 -14.54
N GLY A 527 -16.08 22.64 -14.60
CA GLY A 527 -16.57 21.70 -15.59
C GLY A 527 -18.08 21.54 -15.60
N MET A 528 -18.57 20.81 -16.59
CA MET A 528 -19.93 20.29 -16.61
C MET A 528 -19.91 18.86 -16.08
N ALA A 529 -20.54 18.65 -14.93
CA ALA A 529 -20.71 17.32 -14.35
C ALA A 529 -21.51 16.41 -15.29
N PRO A 530 -21.48 15.07 -15.10
CA PRO A 530 -22.22 14.14 -15.94
C PRO A 530 -23.66 14.57 -16.17
N THR A 531 -24.02 14.80 -17.43
CA THR A 531 -25.32 15.35 -17.85
C THR A 531 -25.87 14.51 -18.99
N LEU A 532 -27.16 14.19 -18.95
CA LEU A 532 -27.87 13.50 -20.02
C LEU A 532 -28.27 14.52 -21.10
N ILE A 533 -27.50 14.59 -22.18
CA ILE A 533 -27.65 15.58 -23.25
C ILE A 533 -28.70 15.21 -24.31
N SER A 534 -29.13 13.95 -24.39
CA SER A 534 -30.24 13.56 -25.27
C SER A 534 -30.90 12.26 -24.80
N LEU A 535 -32.19 12.12 -25.06
CA LEU A 535 -32.96 10.94 -24.72
C LEU A 535 -33.95 10.59 -25.85
N GLY A 536 -34.07 9.31 -26.19
CA GLY A 536 -35.04 8.83 -27.16
C GLY A 536 -36.47 9.13 -26.74
N LYS A 537 -37.32 9.52 -27.70
CA LYS A 537 -38.70 9.98 -27.46
C LYS A 537 -39.58 9.01 -26.66
N ASN A 538 -39.28 7.71 -26.70
CA ASN A 538 -40.05 6.66 -26.01
C ASN A 538 -39.49 6.28 -24.63
N VAL A 539 -38.38 6.90 -24.21
CA VAL A 539 -37.75 6.60 -22.92
C VAL A 539 -38.21 7.63 -21.90
N ASN A 540 -38.61 7.15 -20.71
CA ASN A 540 -38.95 8.00 -19.57
C ASN A 540 -38.07 7.61 -18.38
N LEU A 541 -37.28 8.57 -17.91
CA LEU A 541 -36.38 8.43 -16.75
C LEU A 541 -36.91 9.15 -15.50
N GLY A 542 -38.18 9.56 -15.51
CA GLY A 542 -38.85 10.23 -14.39
C GLY A 542 -39.21 11.70 -14.64
N ALA A 543 -38.65 12.33 -15.68
CA ALA A 543 -38.97 13.71 -16.08
C ALA A 543 -40.00 13.81 -17.21
N GLY A 544 -40.51 12.68 -17.72
CA GLY A 544 -41.39 12.60 -18.88
C GLY A 544 -40.72 11.94 -20.09
N LEU A 545 -41.53 11.63 -21.10
CA LEU A 545 -41.07 10.95 -22.32
C LEU A 545 -40.09 11.82 -23.13
N GLY A 546 -38.93 11.25 -23.45
CA GLY A 546 -37.88 11.90 -24.25
C GLY A 546 -37.25 13.13 -23.60
N GLN A 547 -37.48 13.36 -22.31
CA GLN A 547 -36.91 14.52 -21.62
C GLN A 547 -35.48 14.23 -21.20
N ALA A 548 -34.56 15.05 -21.71
CA ALA A 548 -33.15 15.10 -21.31
C ALA A 548 -32.93 16.31 -20.38
N ASP A 549 -31.71 16.44 -19.85
CA ASP A 549 -31.35 17.64 -19.09
C ASP A 549 -31.45 18.88 -20.00
N LYS A 550 -31.94 19.98 -19.44
CA LYS A 550 -32.38 21.14 -20.24
C LYS A 550 -31.30 22.19 -20.40
N ASP A 551 -30.55 22.43 -19.34
CA ASP A 551 -29.65 23.57 -19.21
C ASP A 551 -28.22 23.13 -18.86
N LEU A 552 -27.25 24.01 -19.14
CA LEU A 552 -25.86 23.81 -18.74
C LEU A 552 -25.70 24.13 -17.25
N SER A 553 -25.22 23.15 -16.48
CA SER A 553 -24.75 23.37 -15.10
C SER A 553 -23.23 23.35 -15.04
N LEU A 554 -22.65 24.47 -14.59
CA LEU A 554 -21.24 24.53 -14.25
C LEU A 554 -21.02 24.17 -12.79
N HIS A 555 -20.06 23.29 -12.56
CA HIS A 555 -19.48 22.95 -11.27
C HIS A 555 -18.13 23.66 -11.14
N ILE A 556 -18.02 24.57 -10.19
CA ILE A 556 -16.80 25.26 -9.82
C ILE A 556 -16.37 24.78 -8.44
N GLU A 557 -15.11 24.41 -8.28
CA GLU A 557 -14.54 23.99 -7.00
C GLU A 557 -13.18 24.64 -6.79
N GLY A 558 -12.96 25.19 -5.60
CA GLY A 558 -11.67 25.75 -5.20
C GLY A 558 -11.24 25.22 -3.83
N PHE A 559 -9.96 24.91 -3.67
CA PHE A 559 -9.42 24.49 -2.38
C PHE A 559 -7.98 24.98 -2.18
N TYR A 560 -7.58 25.08 -0.91
CA TYR A 560 -6.21 25.33 -0.51
C TYR A 560 -5.80 24.38 0.62
N GLN A 561 -5.02 23.36 0.31
CA GLN A 561 -4.45 22.45 1.30
C GLN A 561 -3.23 23.10 1.94
N TYR A 562 -3.42 23.66 3.13
CA TYR A 562 -2.34 24.22 3.95
C TYR A 562 -1.67 23.11 4.76
N LYS A 563 -0.41 22.83 4.45
CA LYS A 563 0.37 21.79 5.14
C LYS A 563 0.88 22.32 6.47
N ILE A 564 0.39 21.79 7.60
CA ILE A 564 0.94 22.13 8.92
C ILE A 564 2.29 21.44 9.08
N ASN A 565 2.31 20.12 8.90
CA ASN A 565 3.49 19.26 8.92
C ASN A 565 3.26 18.04 8.00
N ASP A 566 4.12 17.02 8.06
CA ASP A 566 4.02 15.84 7.19
C ASP A 566 2.83 14.92 7.50
N LYS A 567 2.21 15.07 8.67
CA LYS A 567 1.12 14.22 9.16
C LYS A 567 -0.22 14.95 9.24
N ILE A 568 -0.24 16.28 9.21
CA ILE A 568 -1.44 17.10 9.40
C ILE A 568 -1.52 18.21 8.37
N ASP A 569 -2.68 18.33 7.72
CA ASP A 569 -3.03 19.38 6.78
C ASP A 569 -4.47 19.89 7.00
N ILE A 570 -4.70 21.17 6.76
CA ILE A 570 -6.02 21.81 6.80
C ILE A 570 -6.34 22.30 5.40
N THR A 571 -7.51 21.92 4.88
CA THR A 571 -7.98 22.24 3.53
C THR A 571 -9.31 22.98 3.59
N PRO A 572 -9.31 24.32 3.69
CA PRO A 572 -10.46 25.12 3.30
C PRO A 572 -10.73 24.97 1.80
N GLY A 573 -12.01 25.05 1.43
CA GLY A 573 -12.44 25.12 0.06
C GLY A 573 -13.94 25.34 -0.07
N PHE A 574 -14.39 25.44 -1.32
CA PHE A 574 -15.78 25.67 -1.67
C PHE A 574 -16.17 24.89 -2.91
N ILE A 575 -17.46 24.64 -3.06
CA ILE A 575 -18.10 24.13 -4.27
C ILE A 575 -19.21 25.11 -4.64
N TRP A 576 -19.31 25.48 -5.90
CA TRP A 576 -20.38 26.28 -6.46
C TRP A 576 -20.96 25.58 -7.69
N VAL A 577 -22.25 25.30 -7.66
CA VAL A 577 -23.01 24.71 -8.76
C VAL A 577 -24.02 25.74 -9.24
N THR A 578 -23.93 26.14 -10.51
CA THR A 578 -24.72 27.26 -11.09
C THR A 578 -26.17 26.90 -11.37
N ALA A 579 -26.44 25.73 -11.96
CA ALA A 579 -27.79 25.27 -12.27
C ALA A 579 -27.98 23.82 -11.80
N PRO A 580 -28.07 23.56 -10.47
CA PRO A 580 -28.15 22.20 -9.94
C PRO A 580 -29.21 21.36 -10.65
N ASP A 581 -28.90 20.10 -10.93
CA ASP A 581 -29.71 19.19 -11.72
C ASP A 581 -29.88 19.59 -13.20
N SER A 582 -28.93 20.38 -13.72
CA SER A 582 -28.92 20.86 -15.12
C SER A 582 -30.23 21.56 -15.51
N ASN A 583 -30.71 22.41 -14.60
CA ASN A 583 -31.95 23.17 -14.72
C ASN A 583 -31.77 24.59 -14.17
N ALA A 584 -31.81 25.59 -15.05
CA ALA A 584 -31.56 27.00 -14.71
C ALA A 584 -32.65 27.64 -13.85
N ASN A 585 -33.78 26.95 -13.63
CA ASN A 585 -34.80 27.39 -12.66
C ASN A 585 -34.39 27.09 -11.22
N ASN A 586 -33.45 26.17 -11.01
CA ASN A 586 -32.89 25.91 -9.70
C ASN A 586 -31.84 27.00 -9.39
N PRO A 587 -31.92 27.67 -8.23
CA PRO A 587 -30.92 28.66 -7.87
C PRO A 587 -29.57 28.00 -7.61
N ASP A 588 -28.51 28.77 -7.85
CA ASP A 588 -27.13 28.41 -7.54
C ASP A 588 -26.98 27.83 -6.13
N SER A 589 -26.15 26.81 -6.03
CA SER A 589 -25.80 26.16 -4.78
C SER A 589 -24.35 26.38 -4.42
N VAL A 590 -24.09 26.87 -3.21
CA VAL A 590 -22.74 27.22 -2.73
C VAL A 590 -22.47 26.54 -1.40
N TYR A 591 -21.36 25.83 -1.33
CA TYR A 591 -20.88 25.08 -0.18
C TYR A 591 -19.53 25.61 0.24
N ALA A 592 -19.33 25.76 1.54
CA ALA A 592 -17.97 25.85 2.08
C ALA A 592 -17.66 24.62 2.92
N TRP A 593 -16.39 24.27 2.92
CA TRP A 593 -15.88 23.04 3.49
C TRP A 593 -14.47 23.26 4.03
N ILE A 594 -14.24 22.91 5.29
CA ILE A 594 -12.92 22.91 5.90
C ILE A 594 -12.64 21.49 6.38
N ARG A 595 -11.60 20.87 5.82
CA ARG A 595 -11.18 19.51 6.18
C ARG A 595 -9.81 19.51 6.82
N THR A 596 -9.72 18.99 8.03
CA THR A 596 -8.44 18.64 8.65
C THR A 596 -8.17 17.16 8.42
N THR A 597 -7.02 16.84 7.85
CA THR A 597 -6.58 15.47 7.59
C THR A 597 -5.42 15.11 8.49
N TYR A 598 -5.52 13.99 9.19
CA TYR A 598 -4.46 13.35 9.96
C TYR A 598 -4.02 12.09 9.24
N ARG A 599 -2.71 11.91 9.08
CA ARG A 599 -2.08 10.72 8.48
C ARG A 599 -1.18 10.08 9.51
N PHE A 600 -1.17 8.75 9.60
CA PHE A 600 -0.26 8.02 10.50
C PHE A 600 0.31 6.79 9.84
#